data_AF-A0A4R9B3I3-F1
#
_entry.id   AF-A0A4R9B3I3-F1
#
_cell.length_a   1.000
_cell.length_b   1.000
_cell.length_c   1.000
_cell.angle_alpha   90.00
_cell.angle_beta   90.00
_cell.angle_gamma   90.00
#
_symmetry.space_group_name_H-M   'P 1'
#
loop_
_entity.id
_entity.type
_entity.pdbx_description
1 polymer ?
#
loop_
_entity_poly.entity_id
_entity_poly.type
_entity_poly.pdbx_seq_one_letter_code
_entity_poly.pdbx_strand_id
1 'polypeptide(L)'
;MPNSTGQVERIHFLGAITIPIDSYHSSVMSWGAEIDVTDEVRELSVDRNGNSWLDLLGDDEAQVRRYGEVFFRPGPWPANLPRLRPGSDAWKDAREAARQAAHRLSYEPDRKVALAEVEREFGPALATNQTLATIRGDGE
;
A
#
# COMPACT_ATOMS: atom_id res chain seq x y z
N MET A 1 -17.70 17.48 28.58
CA MET A 1 -17.83 18.60 27.64
C MET A 1 -17.18 18.17 26.34
N PRO A 2 -17.92 18.03 25.21
CA PRO A 2 -17.29 17.60 23.97
C PRO A 2 -16.62 18.82 23.32
N ASN A 3 -15.30 18.78 23.19
CA ASN A 3 -14.57 19.70 22.32
C ASN A 3 -14.86 19.30 20.87
N SER A 4 -15.95 19.84 20.32
CA SER A 4 -16.22 19.86 18.89
C SER A 4 -15.26 20.84 18.22
N THR A 5 -14.08 20.36 17.89
CA THR A 5 -13.24 20.96 16.85
C THR A 5 -13.27 19.97 15.70
N GLY A 6 -13.78 20.38 14.54
CA GLY A 6 -13.78 19.61 13.30
C GLY A 6 -12.37 19.38 12.77
N GLN A 7 -11.54 18.71 13.54
CA GLN A 7 -10.26 18.19 13.09
C GLN A 7 -10.56 16.98 12.23
N VAL A 8 -10.47 17.20 10.92
CA VAL A 8 -10.31 16.14 9.94
C VAL A 8 -9.06 15.37 10.34
N GLU A 9 -9.27 14.16 10.85
CA GLU A 9 -8.20 13.26 11.23
C GLU A 9 -7.83 12.43 10.00
N ARG A 10 -6.66 12.71 9.42
CA ARG A 10 -6.17 11.94 8.29
C ARG A 10 -5.62 10.60 8.79
N ILE A 11 -5.96 9.52 8.11
CA ILE A 11 -5.47 8.17 8.39
C ILE A 11 -4.88 7.61 7.11
N HIS A 12 -3.76 6.91 7.25
CA HIS A 12 -3.13 6.17 6.15
C HIS A 12 -3.13 4.67 6.42
N PHE A 13 -3.22 3.88 5.36
CA PHE A 13 -3.47 2.44 5.44
C PHE A 13 -2.28 1.61 4.97
N LEU A 14 -1.84 0.70 5.83
CA LEU A 14 -0.77 -0.28 5.63
C LEU A 14 -1.33 -1.69 5.31
N GLY A 15 -2.62 -1.92 5.51
CA GLY A 15 -3.28 -3.20 5.27
C GLY A 15 -4.59 -3.02 4.51
N ALA A 16 -5.12 -4.13 3.98
CA ALA A 16 -6.39 -4.11 3.25
C ALA A 16 -7.59 -4.22 4.21
N ILE A 17 -8.34 -3.13 4.41
CA ILE A 17 -9.53 -3.14 5.28
C ILE A 17 -10.72 -2.47 4.59
N THR A 18 -11.89 -3.09 4.70
CA THR A 18 -13.14 -2.49 4.22
C THR A 18 -13.67 -1.56 5.30
N ILE A 19 -13.89 -0.30 4.95
CA ILE A 19 -14.51 0.68 5.84
C ILE A 19 -15.77 1.28 5.22
N PRO A 20 -16.79 1.61 6.03
CA PRO A 20 -17.88 2.45 5.57
C PRO A 20 -17.36 3.88 5.35
N ILE A 21 -17.71 4.46 4.20
CA ILE A 21 -17.35 5.85 3.86
C ILE A 21 -18.54 6.79 3.94
N ASP A 22 -19.75 6.26 3.70
CA ASP A 22 -21.04 6.91 3.92
C ASP A 22 -22.10 5.84 4.18
N SER A 23 -23.34 6.27 4.42
CA SER A 23 -24.47 5.40 4.79
C SER A 23 -24.79 4.28 3.77
N TYR A 24 -24.33 4.39 2.52
CA TYR A 24 -24.64 3.46 1.43
C TYR A 24 -23.40 2.80 0.82
N HIS A 25 -22.22 3.34 1.07
CA HIS A 25 -20.99 2.89 0.43
C HIS A 25 -19.93 2.47 1.45
N SER A 26 -19.28 1.36 1.12
CA SER A 26 -18.04 0.93 1.75
C SER A 26 -16.92 0.92 0.72
N SER A 27 -15.71 1.25 1.15
CA SER A 27 -14.53 1.19 0.30
C SER A 27 -13.45 0.34 0.93
N VAL A 28 -12.71 -0.39 0.10
CA VAL A 28 -11.55 -1.17 0.52
C VAL A 28 -10.35 -0.24 0.51
N MET A 29 -9.87 0.10 1.70
CA MET A 29 -8.59 0.78 1.86
C MET A 29 -7.48 -0.25 1.74
N SER A 30 -6.37 0.14 1.11
CA SER A 30 -5.21 -0.73 0.89
C SER A 30 -3.92 0.02 1.13
N TRP A 31 -2.78 -0.68 1.05
CA TRP A 31 -1.45 -0.08 1.19
C TRP A 31 -1.33 1.20 0.35
N GLY A 32 -0.92 2.31 0.97
CA GLY A 32 -0.74 3.59 0.27
C GLY A 32 -1.99 4.46 0.18
N ALA A 33 -3.15 3.95 0.61
CA ALA A 33 -4.39 4.72 0.68
C ALA A 33 -4.40 5.65 1.89
N GLU A 34 -5.13 6.76 1.73
CA GLU A 34 -5.37 7.76 2.77
C GLU A 34 -6.83 8.17 2.73
N ILE A 35 -7.39 8.49 3.90
CA ILE A 35 -8.71 9.11 3.99
C ILE A 35 -8.68 10.24 5.02
N ASP A 36 -9.61 11.15 4.82
CA ASP A 36 -10.02 12.12 5.82
C ASP A 36 -11.20 11.55 6.60
N VAL A 37 -11.03 11.32 7.90
CA VAL A 37 -12.13 10.85 8.75
C VAL A 37 -13.09 12.01 9.00
N THR A 38 -14.24 11.95 8.36
CA THR A 38 -15.37 12.86 8.60
C THR A 38 -16.17 12.41 9.82
N ASP A 39 -17.06 13.27 10.31
CA ASP A 39 -17.99 12.90 11.39
C ASP A 39 -18.90 11.73 10.98
N GLU A 40 -19.35 11.68 9.73
CA GLU A 40 -20.14 10.55 9.21
C GLU A 40 -19.36 9.23 9.23
N VAL A 41 -18.10 9.23 8.77
CA VAL A 41 -17.23 8.03 8.85
C VAL A 41 -17.05 7.59 10.30
N ARG A 42 -16.89 8.55 11.22
CA ARG A 42 -16.76 8.27 12.66
C ARG A 42 -18.02 7.65 13.24
N GLU A 43 -19.20 8.17 12.91
CA GLU A 43 -20.48 7.60 13.33
C GLU A 43 -20.69 6.19 12.77
N LEU A 44 -20.40 5.97 11.48
CA LEU A 44 -20.54 4.68 10.82
C LEU A 44 -19.48 3.65 11.23
N SER A 45 -18.37 4.09 11.83
CA SER A 45 -17.30 3.21 12.30
C SER A 45 -17.70 2.37 13.52
N VAL A 46 -18.75 2.78 14.24
CA VAL A 46 -19.20 2.16 15.49
C VAL A 46 -20.06 0.94 15.19
N ASP A 47 -19.69 -0.21 15.74
CA ASP A 47 -20.43 -1.45 15.62
C ASP A 47 -21.64 -1.50 16.57
N ARG A 48 -22.46 -2.55 16.44
CA ARG A 48 -23.66 -2.76 17.28
C ARG A 48 -23.37 -2.89 18.78
N ASN A 49 -22.12 -3.13 19.17
CA ASN A 49 -21.68 -3.25 20.55
C ASN A 49 -21.07 -1.93 21.07
N GLY A 50 -21.04 -0.88 20.24
CA GLY A 50 -20.45 0.40 20.58
C GLY A 50 -18.93 0.49 20.37
N ASN A 51 -18.30 -0.50 19.73
CA ASN A 51 -16.85 -0.46 19.45
C ASN A 51 -16.59 0.13 18.07
N SER A 52 -15.56 0.96 17.93
CA SER A 52 -15.09 1.46 16.64
C SER A 52 -13.76 0.82 16.24
N TRP A 53 -13.52 0.69 14.94
CA TRP A 53 -12.16 0.40 14.44
C TRP A 53 -11.21 1.59 14.68
N LEU A 54 -11.74 2.82 14.76
CA LEU A 54 -10.98 4.03 15.08
C LEU A 54 -10.45 4.03 16.51
N ASP A 55 -11.02 3.22 17.42
CA ASP A 55 -10.51 3.09 18.79
C ASP A 55 -9.12 2.45 18.83
N LEU A 56 -8.69 1.82 17.73
CA LEU A 56 -7.35 1.22 17.58
C LEU A 56 -6.34 2.17 16.94
N LEU A 57 -6.76 3.40 16.61
CA LEU A 57 -5.92 4.37 15.92
C LEU A 57 -4.77 4.80 16.84
N GLY A 58 -3.53 4.52 16.41
CA GLY A 58 -2.33 4.79 17.20
C GLY A 58 -1.98 3.70 18.22
N ASP A 59 -2.78 2.63 18.34
CA ASP A 59 -2.46 1.46 19.16
C ASP A 59 -2.09 0.25 18.27
N ASP A 60 -0.81 0.22 17.89
CA ASP A 60 -0.25 -0.85 17.06
C ASP A 60 -0.38 -2.23 17.76
N GLU A 61 -0.25 -2.31 19.08
CA GLU A 61 -0.35 -3.58 19.81
C GLU A 61 -1.78 -4.13 19.82
N ALA A 62 -2.78 -3.26 19.97
CA ALA A 62 -4.18 -3.67 19.87
C ALA A 62 -4.56 -4.11 18.44
N GLN A 63 -4.03 -3.42 17.41
CA GLN A 63 -4.22 -3.86 16.02
C GLN A 63 -3.58 -5.23 15.77
N VAL A 64 -2.34 -5.45 16.21
CA VAL A 64 -1.68 -6.75 16.06
C VAL A 64 -2.44 -7.85 16.81
N ARG A 65 -2.94 -7.59 18.02
CA ARG A 65 -3.78 -8.57 18.74
C ARG A 65 -5.09 -8.89 18.01
N ARG A 66 -5.71 -7.91 17.36
CA ARG A 66 -7.00 -8.07 16.68
C ARG A 66 -6.89 -8.65 15.28
N TYR A 67 -5.90 -8.21 14.50
CA TYR A 67 -5.77 -8.49 13.07
C TYR A 67 -4.51 -9.29 12.69
N GLY A 68 -3.56 -9.46 13.62
CA GLY A 68 -2.27 -10.11 13.36
C GLY A 68 -1.18 -9.18 12.81
N GLU A 69 -1.54 -7.99 12.33
CA GLU A 69 -0.63 -6.95 11.83
C GLU A 69 -1.25 -5.54 12.00
N VAL A 70 -0.47 -4.49 11.72
CA VAL A 70 -0.93 -3.09 11.77
C VAL A 70 -1.54 -2.71 10.41
N PHE A 71 -2.81 -2.30 10.41
CA PHE A 71 -3.53 -1.97 9.18
C PHE A 71 -3.56 -0.49 8.87
N PHE A 72 -3.48 0.37 9.87
CA PHE A 72 -3.60 1.82 9.68
C PHE A 72 -2.93 2.61 10.80
N ARG A 73 -2.56 3.85 10.51
CA ARG A 73 -1.93 4.79 11.45
C ARG A 73 -2.43 6.22 11.23
N PRO A 74 -2.38 7.06 12.27
CA PRO A 74 -2.77 8.46 12.14
C PRO A 74 -1.78 9.23 11.26
N GLY A 75 -2.30 10.27 10.63
CA GLY A 75 -1.55 11.18 9.76
C GLY A 75 -1.53 10.75 8.29
N PRO A 76 -0.94 11.61 7.43
CA PRO A 76 -0.77 11.32 6.01
C PRO A 76 0.19 10.15 5.77
N TRP A 77 0.14 9.59 4.57
CA TRP A 77 1.09 8.61 4.08
C TRP A 77 2.51 9.19 4.17
N PRO A 78 3.46 8.49 4.83
CA PRO A 78 4.82 8.99 4.96
C PRO A 78 5.47 9.25 3.61
N ALA A 79 6.04 10.45 3.41
CA ALA A 79 6.62 10.87 2.14
C ALA A 79 7.80 9.99 1.67
N ASN A 80 8.42 9.25 2.60
CA ASN A 80 9.53 8.34 2.35
C ASN A 80 9.09 6.88 2.15
N LEU A 81 7.79 6.57 2.20
CA LEU A 81 7.29 5.22 1.94
C LEU A 81 6.69 5.11 0.54
N PRO A 82 6.97 4.02 -0.20
CA PRO A 82 6.37 3.80 -1.51
C PRO A 82 4.86 3.54 -1.36
N ARG A 83 4.04 4.21 -2.18
CA ARG A 83 2.60 3.97 -2.22
C ARG A 83 2.22 2.63 -2.83
N LEU A 84 3.11 2.01 -3.58
CA LEU A 84 2.94 0.65 -4.07
C LEU A 84 3.68 -0.30 -3.14
N ARG A 85 2.96 -1.32 -2.65
CA ARG A 85 3.57 -2.33 -1.79
C ARG A 85 4.69 -3.05 -2.56
N PRO A 86 5.95 -3.03 -2.08
CA PRO A 86 7.04 -3.74 -2.73
C PRO A 86 6.70 -5.21 -2.99
N GLY A 87 6.94 -5.68 -4.23
CA GLY A 87 6.66 -7.05 -4.63
C GLY A 87 5.20 -7.36 -5.00
N SER A 88 4.26 -6.43 -4.81
CA SER A 88 2.89 -6.56 -5.36
C SER A 88 2.89 -6.52 -6.89
N ASP A 89 1.84 -7.02 -7.53
CA ASP A 89 1.77 -7.03 -9.01
C ASP A 89 1.71 -5.60 -9.57
N ALA A 90 0.94 -4.70 -8.95
CA ALA A 90 0.94 -3.28 -9.30
C ALA A 90 2.33 -2.64 -9.19
N TRP A 91 3.12 -3.03 -8.19
CA TRP A 91 4.51 -2.58 -8.05
C TRP A 91 5.41 -3.14 -9.16
N LYS A 92 5.25 -4.42 -9.53
CA LYS A 92 6.02 -5.04 -10.62
C LYS A 92 5.68 -4.40 -11.96
N ASP A 93 4.40 -4.13 -12.20
CA ASP A 93 3.90 -3.49 -13.42
C ASP A 93 4.41 -2.05 -13.53
N ALA A 94 4.35 -1.28 -12.43
CA ALA A 94 4.90 0.07 -12.40
C ALA A 94 6.41 0.09 -12.65
N ARG A 95 7.16 -0.83 -12.01
CA ARG A 95 8.59 -1.01 -12.24
C ARG A 95 8.91 -1.34 -13.69
N GLU A 96 8.17 -2.28 -14.28
CA GLU A 96 8.39 -2.69 -15.68
C GLU A 96 8.03 -1.58 -16.66
N ALA A 97 6.93 -0.86 -16.44
CA ALA A 97 6.56 0.31 -17.22
C ALA A 97 7.63 1.42 -17.17
N ALA A 98 8.17 1.71 -15.98
CA ALA A 98 9.24 2.68 -15.80
C ALA A 98 10.54 2.23 -16.49
N ARG A 99 10.89 0.94 -16.37
CA ARG A 99 12.03 0.34 -17.08
C ARG A 99 11.87 0.44 -18.60
N GLN A 100 10.69 0.15 -19.13
CA GLN A 100 10.39 0.29 -20.56
C GLN A 100 10.42 1.76 -21.02
N ALA A 101 9.98 2.71 -20.18
CA ALA A 101 10.12 4.13 -20.46
C ALA A 101 11.60 4.55 -20.55
N ALA A 102 12.44 4.08 -19.63
CA ALA A 102 13.89 4.31 -19.67
C ALA A 102 14.52 3.74 -20.95
N HIS A 103 14.14 2.53 -21.37
CA HIS A 103 14.66 1.92 -22.60
C HIS A 103 14.18 2.61 -23.89
N ARG A 104 13.08 3.36 -23.85
CA ARG A 104 12.62 4.17 -24.99
C ARG A 104 13.47 5.43 -25.21
N LEU A 105 14.31 5.82 -24.25
CA LEU A 105 15.25 6.92 -24.43
C LEU A 105 16.35 6.53 -25.43
N SER A 106 16.45 7.29 -26.52
CA SER A 106 17.42 7.05 -27.59
C SER A 106 18.86 7.35 -27.15
N TYR A 107 19.04 8.32 -26.25
CA TYR A 107 20.36 8.75 -25.79
C TYR A 107 20.85 7.91 -24.61
N GLU A 108 22.04 7.31 -24.74
CA GLU A 108 22.59 6.35 -23.75
C GLU A 108 22.77 6.95 -22.34
N PRO A 109 23.33 8.17 -22.17
CA PRO A 109 23.46 8.75 -20.85
C PRO A 109 22.12 8.96 -20.14
N ASP A 110 21.10 9.45 -20.86
CA ASP A 110 19.76 9.66 -20.29
C ASP A 110 19.11 8.34 -19.90
N ARG A 111 19.26 7.31 -20.74
CA ARG A 111 18.81 5.96 -20.41
C ARG A 111 19.48 5.42 -19.15
N LYS A 112 20.79 5.60 -19.00
CA LYS A 112 21.53 5.15 -17.81
C LYS A 112 21.04 5.85 -16.54
N VAL A 113 20.83 7.17 -16.61
CA VAL A 113 20.26 7.95 -15.50
C VAL A 113 18.85 7.47 -15.17
N ALA A 114 17.99 7.29 -16.17
CA ALA A 114 16.63 6.81 -15.97
C ALA A 114 16.58 5.40 -15.38
N LEU A 115 17.45 4.49 -15.81
CA LEU A 115 17.54 3.14 -15.22
C LEU A 115 18.02 3.17 -13.76
N ALA A 116 18.97 4.05 -13.43
CA ALA A 116 19.41 4.24 -12.05
C ALA A 116 18.29 4.81 -11.16
N GLU A 117 17.45 5.69 -11.70
CA GLU A 117 16.25 6.19 -11.02
C GLU A 117 15.22 5.08 -10.76
N VAL A 118 14.97 4.21 -11.74
CA VAL A 118 14.10 3.04 -11.56
C VAL A 118 14.64 2.11 -10.46
N GLU A 119 15.95 1.86 -10.44
CA GLU A 119 16.58 1.05 -9.39
C GLU A 119 16.53 1.74 -8.01
N ARG A 120 16.64 3.06 -7.96
CA ARG A 120 16.51 3.83 -6.71
C ARG A 120 15.08 3.78 -6.15
N GLU A 121 14.07 3.87 -7.02
CA GLU A 121 12.67 3.89 -6.63
C GLU A 121 12.10 2.50 -6.32
N PHE A 122 12.45 1.50 -7.13
CA PHE A 122 11.91 0.14 -7.05
C PHE A 122 12.94 -0.89 -6.59
N GLY A 123 14.13 -0.49 -6.14
CA GLY A 123 15.17 -1.41 -5.72
C GLY A 123 15.78 -2.25 -6.86
N PRO A 124 16.73 -3.14 -6.51
CA PRO A 124 17.47 -3.92 -7.47
C PRO A 124 16.56 -4.89 -8.25
N ALA A 125 16.99 -5.27 -9.45
CA ALA A 125 16.29 -6.30 -10.21
C ALA A 125 16.21 -7.60 -9.40
N LEU A 126 15.00 -8.17 -9.29
CA LEU A 126 14.84 -9.50 -8.72
C LEU A 126 15.66 -10.48 -9.57
N ALA A 127 16.55 -11.23 -8.92
CA ALA A 127 17.35 -12.26 -9.57
C ALA A 127 16.40 -13.34 -10.11
N THR A 128 16.24 -13.39 -11.42
CA THR A 128 15.47 -14.44 -12.10
C THR A 128 16.41 -15.61 -12.39
N ASN A 129 16.70 -16.42 -11.37
CA ASN A 129 17.31 -17.72 -11.58
C ASN A 129 16.23 -18.70 -12.03
N GLN A 130 16.05 -18.87 -13.35
CA GLN A 130 15.32 -20.01 -13.90
C GLN A 130 16.30 -21.00 -14.51
N THR A 131 16.65 -22.05 -13.76
CA THR A 131 17.34 -23.21 -14.32
C THR A 131 16.29 -24.08 -15.02
N LEU A 132 16.16 -23.95 -16.33
CA LEU A 132 15.44 -24.91 -17.18
C LEU A 132 16.24 -26.22 -17.20
N ALA A 133 15.94 -27.13 -16.28
CA ALA A 133 16.44 -28.50 -16.37
C ALA A 133 15.65 -29.23 -17.48
N THR A 134 16.24 -29.31 -18.67
CA THR A 134 15.74 -30.21 -19.73
C THR A 134 16.08 -31.64 -19.34
N ILE A 135 15.12 -32.35 -18.72
CA ILE A 135 15.22 -33.80 -18.57
C ILE A 135 14.91 -34.41 -19.94
N ARG A 136 15.97 -34.72 -20.70
CA ARG A 136 15.88 -35.57 -21.88
C ARG A 136 15.64 -36.99 -21.36
N GLY A 137 14.41 -37.47 -21.47
CA GLY A 137 14.09 -38.87 -21.22
C GLY A 137 14.74 -39.71 -22.30
N ASP A 138 15.74 -40.50 -21.93
CA ASP A 138 16.21 -41.61 -22.74
C ASP A 138 15.20 -42.75 -22.57
N GLY A 139 14.37 -42.93 -23.61
CA GLY A 139 13.52 -44.10 -23.78
C GLY A 139 14.31 -45.23 -24.43
N GLU A 140 14.15 -46.43 -23.85
CA GLU A 140 14.71 -47.74 -24.22
C GLU A 140 14.66 -48.09 -25.72
#